data_AF-A0A3L7LVW3-F1
#
_entry.id   AF-A0A3L7LVW3-F1
#
_cell.length_a   1.000
_cell.length_b   1.000
_cell.length_c   1.000
_cell.angle_alpha   90.00
_cell.angle_beta   90.00
_cell.angle_gamma   90.00
#
_symmetry.space_group_name_H-M   'P 1'
#
loop_
_entity.id
_entity.type
_entity.pdbx_description
1 polymer ?
#
loop_
_entity_poly.entity_id
_entity_poly.type
_entity_poly.pdbx_seq_one_letter_code
_entity_poly.pdbx_strand_id
1 'polypeptide(L)'
;MLNHYQLPAKPEVQISQAFPDNDLIASPQAERARMLSLQEQRLEQSLKIISQVVNARVHVSYQLNDNTFITNPPAEHVSILITYSGSLNENMFISKIKTLIKKGLANVPFEDIYVVLF
;
A
#
# COMPACT_ATOMS: atom_id res chain seq x y z
N MET A 1 -16.31 24.15 18.19
CA MET A 1 -15.29 23.91 17.16
C MET A 1 -15.28 22.42 16.78
N LEU A 2 -16.32 21.91 16.10
CA LEU A 2 -16.42 20.48 15.72
C LEU A 2 -16.64 20.23 14.21
N ASN A 3 -16.74 21.28 13.39
CA ASN A 3 -17.15 21.17 11.98
C ASN A 3 -16.01 21.17 10.95
N HIS A 4 -14.74 21.18 11.37
CA HIS A 4 -13.60 21.25 10.43
C HIS A 4 -12.94 19.90 10.10
N TYR A 5 -13.27 18.82 10.82
CA TYR A 5 -12.52 17.54 10.75
C TYR A 5 -13.31 16.35 10.19
N GLN A 6 -14.41 16.56 9.47
CA GLN A 6 -15.21 15.49 8.81
C GLN A 6 -15.27 14.19 9.63
N LEU A 7 -15.72 14.31 10.88
CA LEU A 7 -15.93 13.18 11.78
C LEU A 7 -17.41 12.75 11.69
N PRO A 8 -17.72 11.44 11.69
CA PRO A 8 -16.80 10.31 11.78
C PRO A 8 -16.01 10.12 10.48
N ALA A 9 -14.75 9.67 10.61
CA ALA A 9 -13.91 9.33 9.46
C ALA A 9 -14.69 8.38 8.54
N LYS A 10 -14.78 8.71 7.25
CA LYS A 10 -15.41 7.82 6.27
C LYS A 10 -14.68 6.47 6.30
N PRO A 11 -15.41 5.34 6.19
CA PRO A 11 -14.78 4.03 6.12
C PRO A 11 -13.78 4.01 4.96
N GLU A 12 -12.62 3.43 5.21
CA GLU A 12 -11.56 3.32 4.20
C GLU A 12 -12.06 2.42 3.06
N VAL A 13 -12.12 3.00 1.86
CA VAL A 13 -12.54 2.28 0.65
C VAL A 13 -11.34 1.54 0.10
N GLN A 14 -11.49 0.24 -0.09
CA GLN A 14 -10.45 -0.64 -0.64
C GLN A 14 -10.84 -1.09 -2.04
N ILE A 15 -9.85 -1.35 -2.89
CA ILE A 15 -10.09 -1.84 -4.25
C ILE A 15 -10.80 -3.20 -4.21
N SER A 16 -10.47 -4.07 -3.26
CA SER A 16 -11.15 -5.35 -3.04
C SER A 16 -12.66 -5.22 -2.79
N GLN A 17 -13.13 -4.11 -2.22
CA GLN A 17 -14.56 -3.86 -1.99
C GLN A 17 -15.30 -3.46 -3.28
N ALA A 18 -14.60 -2.94 -4.28
CA ALA A 18 -15.18 -2.60 -5.59
C ALA A 18 -15.36 -3.81 -6.50
N PHE A 19 -14.76 -4.96 -6.17
CA PHE A 19 -14.82 -6.21 -6.94
C PHE A 19 -15.17 -7.41 -6.05
N PRO A 20 -16.45 -7.59 -5.65
CA PRO A 20 -16.88 -8.68 -4.77
C PRO A 20 -16.91 -10.04 -5.48
N ASP A 21 -16.68 -11.10 -4.71
CA ASP A 21 -16.50 -12.51 -5.15
C ASP A 21 -17.68 -13.10 -5.92
N ASN A 22 -18.84 -12.45 -5.86
CA ASN A 22 -20.10 -12.92 -6.44
C ASN A 22 -20.35 -12.44 -7.88
N ASP A 23 -19.43 -11.69 -8.49
CA ASP A 23 -19.58 -11.27 -9.89
C ASP A 23 -19.25 -12.43 -10.84
N LEU A 24 -20.26 -12.83 -11.62
CA LEU A 24 -20.26 -13.99 -12.53
C LEU A 24 -19.24 -13.89 -13.70
N ILE A 25 -18.48 -12.78 -13.81
CA ILE A 25 -17.45 -12.57 -14.83
C ILE A 25 -16.28 -11.78 -14.22
N ALA A 26 -15.37 -12.44 -13.50
CA ALA A 26 -14.12 -11.82 -13.07
C ALA A 26 -13.21 -11.58 -14.29
N SER A 27 -12.97 -10.32 -14.65
CA SER A 27 -12.00 -10.00 -15.70
C SER A 27 -10.57 -10.24 -15.18
N PRO A 28 -9.61 -10.61 -16.04
CA PRO A 28 -8.20 -10.75 -15.64
C PRO A 28 -7.64 -9.49 -14.94
N GLN A 29 -8.15 -8.31 -15.33
CA GLN A 29 -7.78 -7.04 -14.71
C GLN A 29 -8.37 -6.88 -13.30
N ALA A 30 -9.64 -7.26 -13.09
CA ALA A 30 -10.28 -7.20 -11.77
C ALA A 30 -9.59 -8.12 -10.77
N GLU A 31 -9.23 -9.34 -11.18
CA GLU A 31 -8.53 -10.29 -10.32
C GLU A 31 -7.13 -9.80 -9.91
N ARG A 32 -6.39 -9.18 -10.83
CA ARG A 32 -5.09 -8.56 -10.52
C ARG A 32 -5.24 -7.38 -9.56
N ALA A 33 -6.19 -6.49 -9.81
CA ALA A 33 -6.47 -5.35 -8.94
C ALA A 33 -6.82 -5.82 -7.51
N ARG A 34 -7.58 -6.90 -7.40
CA ARG A 34 -7.91 -7.54 -6.13
C ARG A 34 -6.69 -8.13 -5.43
N MET A 35 -5.86 -8.91 -6.13
CA MET A 35 -4.64 -9.49 -5.54
C MET A 35 -3.69 -8.41 -5.02
N LEU A 36 -3.49 -7.33 -5.78
CA LEU A 36 -2.65 -6.20 -5.37
C LEU A 36 -3.24 -5.49 -4.15
N SER A 37 -4.55 -5.28 -4.10
CA SER A 37 -5.23 -4.71 -2.93
C SER A 37 -5.01 -5.55 -1.67
N LEU A 38 -5.10 -6.89 -1.79
CA LEU A 38 -4.81 -7.77 -0.66
C LEU A 38 -3.35 -7.67 -0.20
N GLN A 39 -2.40 -7.52 -1.12
CA GLN A 39 -0.99 -7.30 -0.77
C GLN A 39 -0.78 -5.96 -0.06
N GLU A 40 -1.38 -4.88 -0.57
CA GLU A 40 -1.37 -3.54 0.04
C GLU A 40 -1.89 -3.61 1.49
N GLN A 41 -3.06 -4.21 1.70
CA GLN A 41 -3.64 -4.38 3.04
C GLN A 41 -2.77 -5.21 3.98
N ARG A 42 -2.16 -6.29 3.48
CA ARG A 42 -1.24 -7.13 4.28
C ARG A 42 0.02 -6.37 4.68
N LEU A 43 0.54 -5.51 3.80
CA LEU A 43 1.68 -4.65 4.13
C LEU A 43 1.30 -3.62 5.18
N GLU A 44 0.15 -2.96 5.06
CA GLU A 44 -0.34 -2.03 6.08
C GLU A 44 -0.49 -2.69 7.45
N GLN A 45 -1.09 -3.88 7.49
CA GLN A 45 -1.21 -4.66 8.72
C GLN A 45 0.16 -5.02 9.31
N SER A 46 1.11 -5.40 8.46
CA SER A 46 2.46 -5.76 8.88
C SER A 46 3.19 -4.56 9.49
N LEU A 47 3.05 -3.37 8.90
CA LEU A 47 3.66 -2.15 9.41
C LEU A 47 3.09 -1.73 10.77
N LYS A 48 1.78 -1.92 10.99
CA LYS A 48 1.11 -1.63 12.27
C LYS A 48 1.57 -2.51 13.44
N ILE A 49 2.20 -3.65 13.18
CA ILE A 49 2.78 -4.51 14.24
C ILE A 49 4.07 -3.91 14.81
N ILE A 50 4.75 -3.04 14.05
CA ILE A 50 6.02 -2.46 14.47
C ILE A 50 5.78 -1.50 15.64
N SER A 51 6.50 -1.74 16.75
CA SER A 51 6.46 -0.86 17.92
C SER A 51 6.71 0.60 17.50
N GLN A 52 5.95 1.52 18.09
CA GLN A 52 5.93 2.96 17.80
C GLN A 52 5.15 3.39 16.56
N VAL A 53 4.73 2.47 15.67
CA VAL A 53 3.79 2.81 14.58
C VAL A 53 2.39 2.95 15.13
N VAL A 54 1.81 4.13 15.01
CA VAL A 54 0.42 4.41 15.42
C VAL A 54 -0.52 4.17 14.25
N ASN A 55 -0.16 4.66 13.08
CA ASN A 55 -0.90 4.44 11.83
C ASN A 55 0.08 4.18 10.69
N ALA A 56 -0.34 3.34 9.75
CA ALA A 56 0.36 3.11 8.50
C ALA A 56 -0.65 3.02 7.36
N ARG A 57 -0.32 3.68 6.26
CA ARG A 57 -1.01 3.55 4.97
C ARG A 57 0.01 3.24 3.90
N VAL A 58 -0.34 2.33 3.00
CA VAL A 58 0.50 1.93 1.88
C VAL A 58 -0.30 2.17 0.62
N HIS A 59 0.33 2.72 -0.40
CA HIS A 59 -0.23 2.88 -1.73
C HIS A 59 0.71 2.27 -2.75
N VAL A 60 0.21 1.33 -3.54
CA VAL A 60 0.98 0.68 -4.61
C VAL A 60 0.42 1.14 -5.95
N SER A 61 1.27 1.73 -6.79
CA SER A 61 0.87 2.09 -8.15
C SER A 61 0.79 0.85 -9.03
N TYR A 62 -0.23 0.74 -9.86
CA TYR A 62 -0.36 -0.33 -10.84
C TYR A 62 -0.78 0.23 -12.19
N GLN A 63 -0.24 -0.35 -13.27
CA GLN A 63 -0.65 -0.03 -14.63
C GLN A 63 -1.74 -1.01 -15.06
N LEU A 64 -2.96 -0.51 -15.29
CA LEU A 64 -4.10 -1.32 -15.75
C LEU A 64 -4.02 -1.67 -17.26
N ASN A 65 -3.07 -1.07 -17.98
CA ASN A 65 -2.97 -1.20 -19.43
C ASN A 65 -2.02 -2.34 -19.79
N ASP A 66 -2.57 -3.54 -19.90
CA ASP A 66 -1.89 -4.66 -20.53
C ASP A 66 -1.99 -4.54 -22.05
N ASN A 67 -0.98 -3.96 -22.69
CA ASN A 67 -0.60 -4.57 -23.97
C ASN A 67 -0.05 -5.95 -23.61
N THR A 68 -0.74 -7.01 -24.03
CA THR A 68 -0.62 -8.41 -23.56
C THR A 68 0.71 -9.11 -23.88
N PHE A 69 1.83 -8.38 -24.05
CA PHE A 69 3.12 -8.91 -24.48
C PHE A 69 4.33 -8.24 -23.80
N ILE A 70 4.17 -7.61 -22.63
CA ILE A 70 5.33 -7.07 -21.93
C ILE A 70 5.96 -8.19 -21.10
N THR A 71 7.12 -8.67 -21.55
CA THR A 71 7.93 -9.71 -20.87
C THR A 71 8.50 -9.26 -19.53
N ASN A 72 8.49 -7.95 -19.26
CA ASN A 72 8.86 -7.34 -17.99
C ASN A 72 7.75 -6.37 -17.55
N PRO A 73 6.95 -6.70 -16.51
CA PRO A 73 6.00 -5.75 -15.97
C PRO A 73 6.73 -4.46 -15.53
N PRO A 74 6.16 -3.27 -15.79
CA PRO A 74 6.78 -2.02 -15.43
C PRO A 74 6.99 -1.93 -13.91
N ALA A 75 8.04 -1.23 -13.50
CA ALA A 75 8.34 -1.01 -12.08
C ALA A 75 7.13 -0.40 -11.37
N GLU A 76 6.80 -0.97 -10.22
CA GLU A 76 5.74 -0.44 -9.35
C GLU A 76 6.35 0.58 -8.39
N HIS A 77 5.63 1.68 -8.18
CA HIS A 77 5.94 2.68 -7.17
C HIS A 77 5.16 2.40 -5.89
N VAL A 78 5.80 2.60 -4.75
CA VAL A 78 5.17 2.40 -3.44
C VAL A 78 5.31 3.67 -2.62
N SER A 79 4.19 4.21 -2.16
CA SER A 79 4.15 5.34 -1.23
C SER A 79 3.64 4.88 0.12
N ILE A 80 4.34 5.26 1.18
CA ILE A 80 4.07 4.79 2.54
C ILE A 80 4.00 6.00 3.45
N LEU A 81 2.92 6.04 4.22
CA LEU A 81 2.60 7.11 5.13
C LEU A 81 2.51 6.51 6.53
N ILE A 82 3.40 6.93 7.43
CA ILE A 82 3.48 6.38 8.78
C ILE A 82 3.33 7.52 9.78
N THR A 83 2.40 7.38 10.70
CA THR A 83 2.35 8.19 11.93
C THR A 83 2.97 7.38 13.04
N TYR A 84 3.94 7.95 13.75
CA TYR A 84 4.65 7.26 14.83
C TYR A 84 4.55 8.04 16.15
N SER A 85 4.83 7.35 17.25
CA SER A 85 4.82 7.94 18.59
C SER A 85 6.12 7.63 19.31
N GLY A 86 6.75 8.68 19.85
CA GLY A 86 7.98 8.60 20.62
C GLY A 86 9.21 9.01 19.83
N SER A 87 10.38 8.60 20.32
CA SER A 87 11.66 8.93 19.71
C SER A 87 12.22 7.71 18.96
N LEU A 88 12.51 7.89 17.68
CA LEU A 88 13.17 6.91 16.83
C LEU A 88 14.20 7.58 15.93
N ASN A 89 15.18 6.79 15.50
CA ASN A 89 16.09 7.24 14.45
C ASN A 89 15.39 7.09 13.10
N GLU A 90 14.88 8.21 12.57
CA GLU A 90 14.08 8.24 11.34
C GLU A 90 14.79 7.61 10.15
N ASN A 91 16.07 7.92 9.95
CA ASN A 91 16.86 7.37 8.84
C ASN A 91 16.97 5.83 8.91
N MET A 92 17.24 5.30 10.10
CA MET A 92 17.28 3.85 10.31
C MET A 92 15.91 3.22 10.12
N PHE A 93 14.86 3.88 10.61
CA PHE A 93 13.48 3.39 10.50
C PHE A 93 13.02 3.35 9.03
N ILE A 94 13.21 4.44 8.28
CA ILE A 94 12.92 4.52 6.84
C ILE A 94 13.67 3.42 6.09
N SER A 95 14.96 3.21 6.37
CA SER A 95 15.75 2.16 5.72
C SER A 95 15.20 0.75 5.99
N LYS A 96 14.77 0.47 7.23
CA LYS A 96 14.12 -0.80 7.59
C LYS A 96 12.79 -0.99 6.87
N ILE A 97 11.96 0.06 6.81
CA ILE A 97 10.67 0.03 6.10
C ILE A 97 10.89 -0.23 4.61
N LYS A 98 11.80 0.51 3.96
CA LYS A 98 12.13 0.29 2.54
C LYS A 98 12.62 -1.13 2.29
N THR A 99 13.44 -1.68 3.19
CA THR A 99 13.93 -3.06 3.08
C THR A 99 12.79 -4.07 3.20
N LEU A 100 11.90 -3.91 4.19
CA LEU A 100 10.74 -4.78 4.37
C LEU A 100 9.87 -4.81 3.11
N ILE A 101 9.59 -3.65 2.55
CA ILE A 101 8.75 -3.48 1.36
C ILE A 101 9.44 -4.10 0.13
N LYS A 102 10.74 -3.86 -0.04
CA LYS A 102 11.52 -4.46 -1.13
C LYS A 102 11.57 -5.99 -1.04
N LYS A 103 11.47 -6.56 0.16
CA LYS A 103 11.41 -8.02 0.36
C LYS A 103 9.99 -8.58 0.25
N GLY A 104 8.97 -7.75 0.51
CA GLY A 104 7.56 -8.13 0.40
C GLY A 104 6.99 -8.04 -1.01
N LEU A 105 7.54 -7.18 -1.87
CA LEU A 105 7.09 -6.97 -3.25
C LEU A 105 8.18 -7.33 -4.26
N ALA A 106 7.80 -8.04 -5.31
CA ALA A 106 8.75 -8.56 -6.31
C ALA A 106 9.28 -7.46 -7.24
N ASN A 107 8.41 -6.54 -7.70
CA ASN A 107 8.69 -5.65 -8.82
C ASN A 107 8.79 -4.15 -8.45
N VAL A 108 9.33 -3.85 -7.28
CA VAL A 108 9.51 -2.48 -6.79
C VAL A 108 11.00 -2.20 -6.61
N PRO A 109 11.64 -1.28 -7.35
CA PRO A 109 13.03 -0.90 -7.09
C PRO A 109 13.11 -0.01 -5.83
N PHE A 110 14.29 0.02 -5.19
CA PHE A 110 14.46 0.69 -3.89
C PHE A 110 14.25 2.21 -3.97
N GLU A 111 14.55 2.79 -5.12
CA GLU A 111 14.36 4.21 -5.42
C GLU A 111 12.90 4.62 -5.55
N ASP A 112 12.02 3.69 -5.94
CA ASP A 112 10.58 3.91 -6.11
C ASP A 112 9.77 3.63 -4.83
N ILE A 113 10.46 3.43 -3.70
CA ILE A 113 9.83 3.32 -2.38
C ILE A 113 9.95 4.68 -1.67
N TYR A 114 8.82 5.35 -1.53
CA TYR A 114 8.70 6.62 -0.84
C TYR A 114 8.10 6.40 0.55
N VAL A 115 8.80 6.87 1.58
CA VAL A 115 8.34 6.77 2.97
C VAL A 115 8.29 8.17 3.55
N VAL A 116 7.14 8.54 4.08
CA VAL A 116 6.92 9.82 4.76
C VAL A 116 6.47 9.54 6.19
N LEU A 117 7.11 10.20 7.15
CA LEU A 117 6.83 10.07 8.57
C LEU A 117 6.15 11.34 9.09
N PHE A 118 5.17 11.18 9.98
CA PHE A 118 4.42 12.24 10.64
C PHE A 118 4.33 12.02 12.15
#